data_AF-A0A936T1D6-F1
#
_entry.id   AF-A0A936T1D6-F1
#
_cell.length_a   1.000
_cell.length_b   1.000
_cell.length_c   1.000
_cell.angle_alpha   90.00
_cell.angle_beta   90.00
_cell.angle_gamma   90.00
#
_symmetry.space_group_name_H-M   'P 1'
#
loop_
_entity.id
_entity.type
_entity.pdbx_description
1 polymer ?
#
loop_
_entity_poly.entity_id
_entity_poly.type
_entity_poly.pdbx_seq_one_letter_code
_entity_poly.pdbx_strand_id
1 'polypeptide(L)'
;MMTQLEIDRALMAGRAYQTNRDQTANWFPTPVGWTEFSHVPNTTYPTTSGFEAGAFQKGSEIVISYAGTNPSDLTGDMAANLGLATGVGSAQLVQAAEYYLQVKAANPTANIAFTGHSLGGGLAALMGVFFGKQVVTFDQALFARSATLNVLRNSLERIAA
;
A
#
# COMPACT_ATOMS: atom_id res chain seq x y z
N MET A 1 -1.98 2.84 -25.54
CA MET A 1 -2.54 1.51 -25.21
C MET A 1 -1.90 1.10 -23.90
N MET A 2 -2.68 0.67 -22.91
CA MET A 2 -2.16 0.28 -21.59
C MET A 2 -1.46 -1.08 -21.68
N THR A 3 -0.32 -1.23 -21.03
CA THR A 3 0.47 -2.47 -21.00
C THR A 3 -0.15 -3.50 -20.05
N GLN A 4 0.19 -4.79 -20.22
CA GLN A 4 -0.27 -5.84 -19.29
C GLN A 4 0.20 -5.57 -17.85
N LEU A 5 1.40 -5.01 -17.69
CA LEU A 5 1.91 -4.61 -16.37
C LEU A 5 0.99 -3.58 -15.71
N GLU A 6 0.60 -2.53 -16.44
CA GLU A 6 -0.27 -1.47 -15.93
C GLU A 6 -1.68 -2.00 -15.60
N ILE A 7 -2.20 -2.93 -16.42
CA ILE A 7 -3.49 -3.60 -16.16
C ILE A 7 -3.41 -4.42 -14.88
N ASP A 8 -2.37 -5.26 -14.71
CA ASP A 8 -2.17 -6.06 -13.51
C ASP A 8 -2.09 -5.17 -12.25
N ARG A 9 -1.34 -4.07 -12.33
CA ARG A 9 -1.16 -3.13 -11.22
C ARG A 9 -2.43 -2.36 -10.89
N ALA A 10 -3.24 -2.01 -11.89
CA ALA A 10 -4.54 -1.35 -11.69
C ALA A 10 -5.54 -2.28 -10.99
N LEU A 11 -5.61 -3.54 -11.43
CA LEU A 11 -6.43 -4.56 -10.80
C LEU A 11 -6.01 -4.78 -9.34
N MET A 12 -4.71 -4.87 -9.05
CA MET A 12 -4.20 -4.98 -7.67
C MET A 12 -4.48 -3.74 -6.82
N ALA A 13 -4.38 -2.53 -7.40
CA ALA A 13 -4.70 -1.29 -6.70
C ALA A 13 -6.18 -1.24 -6.29
N GLY A 14 -7.08 -1.72 -7.15
CA GLY A 14 -8.50 -1.87 -6.82
C GLY A 14 -8.77 -3.02 -5.85
N ARG A 15 -8.03 -4.13 -5.97
CA ARG A 15 -8.18 -5.33 -5.14
C ARG A 15 -7.82 -5.12 -3.68
N ALA A 16 -6.97 -4.14 -3.37
CA ALA A 16 -6.58 -3.85 -1.99
C ALA A 16 -7.74 -3.38 -1.10
N TYR A 17 -8.86 -2.89 -1.67
CA TYR A 17 -10.05 -2.46 -0.91
C TYR A 17 -10.99 -3.63 -0.64
N GLN A 18 -10.80 -4.35 0.47
CA GLN A 18 -11.57 -5.53 0.84
C GLN A 18 -12.38 -5.33 2.12
N THR A 19 -11.84 -4.64 3.12
CA THR A 19 -12.50 -4.50 4.43
C THR A 19 -13.81 -3.72 4.37
N ASN A 20 -13.93 -2.78 3.44
CA ASN A 20 -15.12 -1.95 3.25
C ASN A 20 -16.00 -2.41 2.08
N ARG A 21 -15.79 -3.63 1.55
CA ARG A 21 -16.54 -4.17 0.41
C ARG A 21 -17.07 -5.57 0.69
N ASP A 22 -18.22 -5.88 0.10
CA ASP A 22 -18.79 -7.23 0.12
C ASP A 22 -17.86 -8.22 -0.61
N GLN A 23 -17.43 -9.25 0.13
CA GLN A 23 -16.49 -10.28 -0.31
C GLN A 23 -17.01 -11.14 -1.47
N THR A 24 -18.33 -11.15 -1.69
CA THR A 24 -18.99 -12.04 -2.65
C THR A 24 -19.35 -11.36 -3.98
N ALA A 25 -19.25 -10.03 -4.06
CA ALA A 25 -19.76 -9.31 -5.23
C ALA A 25 -18.91 -8.11 -5.69
N ASN A 26 -18.10 -7.49 -4.82
CA ASN A 26 -17.59 -6.14 -5.10
C ASN A 26 -16.07 -5.97 -5.02
N TRP A 27 -15.33 -7.08 -5.09
CA TRP A 27 -13.88 -7.06 -5.18
C TRP A 27 -13.42 -7.09 -6.63
N PHE A 28 -12.38 -6.31 -6.95
CA PHE A 28 -11.66 -6.49 -8.20
C PHE A 28 -11.10 -7.92 -8.25
N PRO A 29 -10.96 -8.53 -9.44
CA PRO A 29 -10.30 -9.82 -9.56
C PRO A 29 -8.79 -9.68 -9.32
N THR A 30 -8.18 -10.74 -8.81
CA THR A 30 -6.71 -10.87 -8.84
C THR A 30 -6.26 -11.04 -10.30
N PRO A 31 -5.19 -10.38 -10.75
CA PRO A 31 -4.71 -10.55 -12.12
C PRO A 31 -4.37 -12.00 -12.46
N VAL A 32 -4.53 -12.39 -13.71
CA VAL A 32 -4.27 -13.77 -14.17
C VAL A 32 -2.83 -14.17 -13.87
N GLY A 33 -2.65 -15.34 -13.25
CA GLY A 33 -1.33 -15.87 -12.87
C GLY A 33 -0.73 -15.26 -11.61
N TRP A 34 -1.46 -14.37 -10.92
CA TRP A 34 -1.07 -13.86 -9.61
C TRP A 34 -1.93 -14.49 -8.51
N THR A 35 -1.32 -14.69 -7.34
CA THR A 35 -2.02 -15.14 -6.13
C THR A 35 -1.91 -14.06 -5.07
N GLU A 36 -3.04 -13.67 -4.50
CA GLU A 36 -3.07 -12.89 -3.26
C GLU A 36 -2.75 -13.83 -2.09
N PHE A 37 -1.58 -13.66 -1.47
CA PHE A 37 -1.13 -14.56 -0.39
C PHE A 37 -1.19 -13.90 0.98
N SER A 38 -1.39 -12.58 1.03
CA SER A 38 -1.54 -11.83 2.28
C SER A 38 -2.44 -10.63 2.03
N HIS A 39 -3.32 -10.36 2.99
CA HIS A 39 -4.13 -9.16 3.07
C HIS A 39 -4.20 -8.73 4.54
N VAL A 40 -4.07 -7.42 4.79
CA VAL A 40 -4.18 -6.80 6.12
C VAL A 40 -5.13 -5.61 6.03
N PRO A 41 -5.92 -5.29 7.07
CA PRO A 41 -5.90 -5.88 8.41
C PRO A 41 -6.45 -7.31 8.44
N ASN A 42 -5.93 -8.09 9.38
CA ASN A 42 -6.44 -9.43 9.69
C ASN A 42 -6.20 -9.75 11.18
N THR A 43 -6.51 -10.96 11.63
CA THR A 43 -6.37 -11.34 13.05
C THR A 43 -4.92 -11.29 13.57
N THR A 44 -3.92 -11.48 12.70
CA THR A 44 -2.50 -11.42 13.06
C THR A 44 -1.85 -10.06 12.78
N TYR A 45 -2.54 -9.17 12.06
CA TYR A 45 -2.15 -7.79 11.80
C TYR A 45 -3.37 -6.86 12.02
N PRO A 46 -3.75 -6.57 13.28
CA PRO A 46 -4.82 -5.63 13.56
C PRO A 46 -4.38 -4.18 13.28
N THR A 47 -5.25 -3.38 12.66
CA THR A 47 -4.97 -1.95 12.40
C THR A 47 -6.11 -1.10 12.97
N THR A 48 -5.77 0.07 13.53
CA THR A 48 -6.75 1.05 14.04
C THR A 48 -6.75 2.35 13.23
N SER A 49 -5.83 2.48 12.28
CA SER A 49 -5.57 3.69 11.48
C SER A 49 -6.33 3.72 10.15
N GLY A 50 -7.07 2.66 9.82
CA GLY A 50 -7.61 2.43 8.48
C GLY A 50 -6.57 1.94 7.46
N PHE A 51 -5.36 1.54 7.90
CA PHE A 51 -4.36 0.92 7.03
C PHE A 51 -4.87 -0.42 6.50
N GLU A 52 -4.82 -0.57 5.19
CA GLU A 52 -5.17 -1.80 4.48
C GLU A 52 -4.21 -2.02 3.30
N ALA A 53 -3.76 -3.25 3.11
CA ALA A 53 -2.83 -3.63 2.08
C ALA A 53 -2.98 -5.11 1.68
N GLY A 54 -2.68 -5.42 0.42
CA GLY A 54 -2.61 -6.80 -0.10
C GLY A 54 -1.27 -7.08 -0.75
N ALA A 55 -0.77 -8.30 -0.64
CA ALA A 55 0.44 -8.77 -1.31
C ALA A 55 0.12 -9.89 -2.31
N PHE A 56 0.60 -9.70 -3.54
CA PHE A 56 0.36 -10.58 -4.67
C PHE A 56 1.67 -11.19 -5.13
N GLN A 57 1.68 -12.47 -5.48
CA GLN A 57 2.87 -13.18 -5.94
C GLN A 57 2.65 -13.82 -7.31
N LYS A 58 3.69 -13.74 -8.15
CA LYS A 58 3.83 -14.51 -9.40
C LYS A 58 5.29 -14.93 -9.55
N GLY A 59 5.59 -16.20 -9.29
CA GLY A 59 6.98 -16.68 -9.24
C GLY A 59 7.79 -15.96 -8.17
N SER A 60 8.89 -15.32 -8.57
CA SER A 60 9.74 -14.52 -7.67
C SER A 60 9.32 -13.05 -7.57
N GLU A 61 8.31 -12.61 -8.31
CA GLU A 61 7.78 -11.25 -8.23
C GLU A 61 6.72 -11.16 -7.13
N ILE A 62 6.82 -10.11 -6.33
CA ILE A 62 5.82 -9.74 -5.35
C ILE A 62 5.41 -8.29 -5.59
N VAL A 63 4.12 -8.02 -5.46
CA VAL A 63 3.57 -6.67 -5.53
C VAL A 63 2.78 -6.42 -4.27
N ILE A 64 3.17 -5.37 -3.56
CA ILE A 64 2.41 -4.90 -2.41
C ILE A 64 1.53 -3.75 -2.88
N SER A 65 0.22 -3.92 -2.69
CA SER A 65 -0.80 -2.94 -3.00
C SER A 65 -1.31 -2.31 -1.72
N TYR A 66 -1.24 -0.99 -1.62
CA TYR A 66 -1.80 -0.25 -0.49
C TYR A 66 -3.16 0.33 -0.88
N ALA A 67 -4.17 0.11 -0.05
CA ALA A 67 -5.47 0.73 -0.22
C ALA A 67 -5.38 2.22 0.09
N GLY A 68 -6.14 3.03 -0.65
CA GLY A 68 -6.41 4.40 -0.24
C GLY A 68 -7.55 4.48 0.76
N THR A 69 -8.05 5.68 1.01
CA THR A 69 -9.15 5.85 1.96
C THR A 69 -10.53 5.64 1.31
N ASN A 70 -11.54 5.40 2.15
CA ASN A 70 -12.91 5.17 1.71
C ASN A 70 -13.52 6.45 1.08
N PRO A 71 -14.22 6.36 -0.07
CA PRO A 71 -15.01 7.45 -0.65
C PRO A 71 -16.03 8.12 0.28
N SER A 72 -16.59 7.41 1.26
CA SER A 72 -17.49 8.00 2.27
C SER A 72 -16.79 9.00 3.18
N ASP A 73 -15.47 8.88 3.30
CA ASP A 73 -14.62 9.73 4.14
C ASP A 73 -13.95 10.85 3.30
N LEU A 74 -14.13 10.83 1.97
CA LEU A 74 -13.57 11.79 1.01
C LEU A 74 -14.36 13.10 0.88
N THR A 75 -15.32 13.37 1.77
CA THR A 75 -16.03 14.66 1.85
C THR A 75 -15.09 15.77 2.35
N GLY A 76 -14.26 16.30 1.45
CA GLY A 76 -13.54 17.58 1.58
C GLY A 76 -12.32 17.59 2.53
N ASP A 77 -12.46 17.07 3.75
CA ASP A 77 -11.44 17.19 4.79
C ASP A 77 -10.22 16.30 4.55
N MET A 78 -10.43 15.10 4.02
CA MET A 78 -9.36 14.10 3.98
C MET A 78 -8.35 14.32 2.87
N ALA A 79 -8.76 14.93 1.74
CA ALA A 79 -7.85 15.36 0.69
C ALA A 79 -6.92 16.50 1.15
N ALA A 80 -7.43 17.40 2.01
CA ALA A 80 -6.63 18.45 2.66
C ALA A 80 -5.74 17.89 3.79
N ASN A 81 -6.23 16.91 4.56
CA ASN A 81 -5.52 16.23 5.64
C ASN A 81 -4.50 15.18 5.17
N LEU A 82 -4.48 14.86 3.87
CA LEU A 82 -3.56 13.92 3.23
C LEU A 82 -2.14 14.46 3.11
N GLY A 83 -1.99 15.79 3.14
CA GLY A 83 -0.71 16.37 3.53
C GLY A 83 -0.43 15.92 4.95
N LEU A 84 0.69 15.25 5.19
CA LEU A 84 1.16 14.69 6.48
C LEU A 84 1.01 15.55 7.76
N ALA A 85 0.45 16.74 7.68
CA ALA A 85 0.17 17.69 8.75
C ALA A 85 -0.73 17.15 9.88
N THR A 86 -1.53 16.09 9.68
CA THR A 86 -2.52 15.62 10.68
C THR A 86 -2.13 14.37 11.46
N GLY A 87 -0.96 13.77 11.22
CA GLY A 87 -0.48 12.58 11.95
C GLY A 87 -1.10 11.24 11.52
N VAL A 88 -2.32 11.20 10.96
CA VAL A 88 -2.94 9.96 10.45
C VAL A 88 -2.15 9.38 9.26
N GLY A 89 -1.74 10.22 8.32
CA GLY A 89 -0.86 9.80 7.22
C GLY A 89 0.50 9.29 7.69
N SER A 90 0.97 9.71 8.87
CA SER A 90 2.24 9.21 9.44
C SER A 90 2.11 7.79 10.00
N ALA A 91 0.95 7.44 10.58
CA ALA A 91 0.71 6.09 11.10
C ALA A 91 0.59 5.06 9.97
N GLN A 92 -0.21 5.34 8.93
CA GLN A 92 -0.31 4.46 7.77
C GLN A 92 1.01 4.35 7.00
N LEU A 93 1.84 5.41 7.00
CA LEU A 93 3.18 5.36 6.43
C LEU A 93 4.10 4.40 7.17
N VAL A 94 4.10 4.44 8.50
CA VAL A 94 4.87 3.49 9.33
C VAL A 94 4.38 2.07 9.11
N GLN A 95 3.06 1.84 9.09
CA GLN A 95 2.49 0.52 8.84
C GLN A 95 2.77 -0.01 7.43
N ALA A 96 2.81 0.87 6.42
CA ALA A 96 3.20 0.49 5.06
C ALA A 96 4.64 -0.04 5.01
N ALA A 97 5.55 0.61 5.76
CA ALA A 97 6.94 0.19 5.87
C ALA A 97 7.07 -1.12 6.67
N GLU A 98 6.36 -1.26 7.80
CA GLU A 98 6.31 -2.48 8.61
C GLU A 98 5.82 -3.68 7.78
N TYR A 99 4.72 -3.51 7.05
CA TYR A 99 4.16 -4.55 6.19
C TYR A 99 5.14 -4.95 5.09
N TYR A 100 5.80 -3.98 4.43
CA TYR A 100 6.85 -4.28 3.45
C TYR A 100 8.00 -5.09 4.06
N LEU A 101 8.50 -4.69 5.25
CA LEU A 101 9.60 -5.38 5.90
C LEU A 101 9.22 -6.80 6.30
N GLN A 102 7.99 -7.04 6.77
CA GLN A 102 7.49 -8.37 7.06
C GLN A 102 7.43 -9.24 5.79
N VAL A 103 6.87 -8.72 4.69
CA VAL A 103 6.81 -9.44 3.41
C VAL A 103 8.23 -9.73 2.89
N LYS A 104 9.16 -8.78 3.02
CA LYS A 104 10.56 -8.96 2.60
C LYS A 104 11.29 -9.99 3.45
N ALA A 105 11.08 -9.98 4.77
CA ALA A 105 11.68 -10.96 5.67
C ALA A 105 11.20 -12.39 5.38
N ALA A 106 9.90 -12.56 5.07
CA ALA A 106 9.33 -13.84 4.67
C ALA A 106 9.75 -14.28 3.25
N ASN A 107 10.14 -13.34 2.38
CA ASN A 107 10.48 -13.58 0.97
C ASN A 107 11.83 -12.93 0.60
N PRO A 108 12.96 -13.43 1.14
CA PRO A 108 14.25 -12.74 1.08
C PRO A 108 14.79 -12.56 -0.35
N THR A 109 14.46 -13.46 -1.27
CA THR A 109 14.91 -13.43 -2.67
C THR A 109 13.91 -12.80 -3.65
N ALA A 110 12.73 -12.40 -3.17
CA ALA A 110 11.68 -11.86 -4.05
C ALA A 110 12.00 -10.45 -4.56
N ASN A 111 11.59 -10.20 -5.81
CA ASN A 111 11.57 -8.90 -6.45
C ASN A 111 10.27 -8.19 -6.08
N ILE A 112 10.33 -7.31 -5.07
CA ILE A 112 9.17 -6.59 -4.55
C ILE A 112 8.98 -5.26 -5.27
N ALA A 113 7.76 -5.00 -5.75
CA ALA A 113 7.31 -3.72 -6.29
C ALA A 113 6.05 -3.24 -5.54
N PHE A 114 5.69 -1.97 -5.74
CA PHE A 114 4.53 -1.36 -5.09
C PHE A 114 3.48 -0.87 -6.07
N THR A 115 2.22 -0.88 -5.64
CA THR A 115 1.10 -0.25 -6.33
C THR A 115 0.09 0.33 -5.35
N GLY A 116 -0.80 1.17 -5.84
CA GLY A 116 -1.88 1.72 -5.05
C GLY A 116 -2.62 2.84 -5.76
N HIS A 117 -3.80 3.17 -5.24
CA HIS A 117 -4.65 4.25 -5.72
C HIS A 117 -4.85 5.33 -4.64
N SER A 118 -5.02 6.60 -5.02
CA SER A 118 -5.30 7.70 -4.08
C SER A 118 -4.25 7.79 -2.95
N LEU A 119 -4.66 7.77 -1.68
CA LEU A 119 -3.75 7.68 -0.52
C LEU A 119 -2.78 6.49 -0.63
N GLY A 120 -3.28 5.31 -1.00
CA GLY A 120 -2.47 4.10 -1.15
C GLY A 120 -1.42 4.22 -2.25
N GLY A 121 -1.73 4.96 -3.31
CA GLY A 121 -0.75 5.28 -4.35
C GLY A 121 0.38 6.16 -3.82
N GLY A 122 0.07 7.07 -2.92
CA GLY A 122 1.08 7.90 -2.26
C GLY A 122 1.96 7.14 -1.27
N LEU A 123 1.38 6.22 -0.49
CA LEU A 123 2.14 5.29 0.34
C LEU A 123 3.08 4.44 -0.52
N ALA A 124 2.58 3.88 -1.62
CA ALA A 124 3.38 3.10 -2.58
C ALA A 124 4.57 3.91 -3.12
N ALA A 125 4.33 5.17 -3.52
CA ALA A 125 5.39 6.06 -4.00
C ALA A 125 6.46 6.31 -2.93
N LEU A 126 6.07 6.57 -1.68
CA LEU A 126 7.02 6.74 -0.57
C LEU A 126 7.82 5.47 -0.30
N MET A 127 7.18 4.29 -0.33
CA MET A 127 7.90 3.02 -0.17
C MET A 127 8.91 2.80 -1.30
N GLY A 128 8.55 3.17 -2.54
CA GLY A 128 9.48 3.18 -3.67
C GLY A 128 10.71 4.04 -3.44
N VAL A 129 10.50 5.26 -2.93
CA VAL A 129 11.59 6.20 -2.59
C VAL A 129 12.46 5.66 -1.46
N PHE A 130 11.86 5.18 -0.37
CA PHE A 130 12.61 4.75 0.82
C PHE A 130 13.36 3.43 0.63
N PHE A 131 12.82 2.51 -0.17
CA PHE A 131 13.39 1.15 -0.33
C PHE A 131 13.95 0.87 -1.73
N GLY A 132 13.98 1.88 -2.62
CA GLY A 132 14.53 1.76 -3.96
C GLY A 132 13.82 0.71 -4.81
N LYS A 133 12.48 0.69 -4.79
CA LYS A 133 11.65 -0.29 -5.51
C LYS A 133 10.84 0.35 -6.62
N GLN A 134 10.46 -0.46 -7.60
CA GLN A 134 9.57 -0.05 -8.67
C GLN A 134 8.16 0.21 -8.14
N VAL A 135 7.50 1.21 -8.71
CA VAL A 135 6.19 1.67 -8.30
C VAL A 135 5.34 2.00 -9.53
N VAL A 136 4.08 1.56 -9.52
CA VAL A 136 3.04 2.02 -10.46
C VAL A 136 1.86 2.50 -9.64
N THR A 137 1.43 3.74 -9.82
CA THR A 137 0.37 4.36 -9.01
C THR A 137 -0.74 4.92 -9.87
N PHE A 138 -1.92 5.03 -9.28
CA PHE A 138 -3.13 5.48 -9.97
C PHE A 138 -3.75 6.62 -9.17
N ASP A 139 -3.87 7.80 -9.78
CA ASP A 139 -4.42 9.01 -9.14
C ASP A 139 -3.85 9.24 -7.73
N GLN A 140 -2.52 9.18 -7.60
CA GLN A 140 -1.90 9.21 -6.28
C GLN A 140 -2.04 10.58 -5.60
N ALA A 141 -2.20 10.54 -4.29
CA ALA A 141 -2.12 11.73 -3.47
C ALA A 141 -0.70 12.31 -3.39
N LEU A 142 -0.60 13.63 -3.19
CA LEU A 142 0.66 14.36 -3.20
C LEU A 142 1.40 14.24 -1.85
N PHE A 143 2.50 13.48 -1.83
CA PHE A 143 3.33 13.24 -0.62
C PHE A 143 4.73 13.86 -0.68
N ALA A 144 4.96 14.87 -1.52
CA ALA A 144 6.30 15.42 -1.77
C ALA A 144 7.01 15.91 -0.48
N ARG A 145 6.28 16.49 0.48
CA ARG A 145 6.87 16.96 1.75
C ARG A 145 7.30 15.82 2.68
N SER A 146 6.66 14.67 2.57
CA SER A 146 6.89 13.52 3.44
C SER A 146 8.01 12.59 3.00
N ALA A 147 8.49 12.76 1.77
CA ALA A 147 9.73 12.14 1.32
C ALA A 147 10.99 12.78 1.97
N THR A 148 10.86 13.96 2.59
CA THR A 148 11.99 14.73 3.16
C THR A 148 12.04 14.77 4.69
N LEU A 149 10.96 14.36 5.36
CA LEU A 149 10.86 14.35 6.82
C LEU A 149 11.36 13.00 7.35
N ASN A 150 12.12 12.99 8.46
CA ASN A 150 12.69 11.82 9.15
C ASN A 150 11.63 10.86 9.76
N VAL A 151 10.45 10.71 9.14
CA VAL A 151 9.27 10.02 9.69
C VAL A 151 9.54 8.53 9.94
N LEU A 152 10.32 7.86 9.08
CA LEU A 152 10.64 6.45 9.27
C LEU A 152 11.83 6.18 10.18
N ARG A 153 12.69 7.19 10.45
CA ARG A 153 13.96 6.98 11.17
C ARG A 153 13.74 6.39 12.57
N ASN A 154 12.82 6.97 13.33
CA ASN A 154 12.51 6.50 14.70
C ASN A 154 11.78 5.15 14.72
N SER A 155 11.06 4.79 13.66
CA SER A 155 10.33 3.52 13.58
C SER A 155 11.22 2.36 13.11
N LEU A 156 12.16 2.62 12.19
CA LEU A 156 13.14 1.62 11.73
C LEU A 156 14.10 1.20 12.85
N GLU A 157 14.49 2.11 13.74
CA GLU A 157 15.33 1.79 14.91
C GLU A 157 14.64 0.81 15.89
N ARG A 158 13.29 0.81 15.98
CA ARG A 158 12.54 -0.15 16.81
C ARG A 158 12.38 -1.53 16.19
N ILE A 159 12.44 -1.62 14.86
CA ILE A 159 12.29 -2.89 14.13
C ILE A 159 13.65 -3.62 14.03
N ALA A 160 14.76 -2.88 14.17
CA ALA A 160 16.12 -3.41 14.12
C ALA A 160 16.71 -3.78 15.50
N ALA A 161 15.95 -3.57 16.59
CA ALA A 161 16.32 -3.95 17.96
C ALA A 161 15.62 -5.26 18.38
#